data_AF-A0A522VB94-F1
#
_entry.id   AF-A0A522VB94-F1
#
_cell.length_a   1.000
_cell.length_b   1.000
_cell.length_c   1.000
_cell.angle_alpha   90.00
_cell.angle_beta   90.00
_cell.angle_gamma   90.00
#
_symmetry.space_group_name_H-M   'P 1'
#
loop_
_entity.id
_entity.type
_entity.pdbx_description
1 polymer ?
#
loop_
_entity_poly.entity_id
_entity_poly.type
_entity_poly.pdbx_seq_one_letter_code
_entity_poly.pdbx_strand_id
1 'polypeptide(L)'
;MSTTGGADAIGHYVSGEPFDPQATEWLTPEQERFYRASQWKIMWWKFRRHRIAVISGAILLLFYASILVSEILAPYHLHTRDTRHIYAPPQEIHLLHEGRLVGPFVYGYTMRLNMASLKREYTPDLAKVQPLRFFCRGDEYSFWGLIEGRFHLVCPAEGGTLYLLGTDRLGRDLLSRIVYGTRISLTVGLLGILVSFVIGITLGG
;
A
#
# COMPACT_ATOMS: atom_id res chain seq x y z
N MET A 1 -28.08 40.06 66.10
CA MET A 1 -26.63 39.79 65.92
C MET A 1 -26.39 38.37 66.41
N SER A 2 -26.50 37.36 65.54
CA SER A 2 -25.38 36.76 64.78
C SER A 2 -24.46 35.98 65.75
N THR A 3 -24.37 34.65 65.74
CA THR A 3 -23.94 33.83 64.59
C THR A 3 -24.33 32.36 64.77
N THR A 4 -24.89 31.77 63.72
CA THR A 4 -25.07 30.33 63.52
C THR A 4 -23.75 29.74 63.00
N GLY A 5 -23.07 28.93 63.82
CA GLY A 5 -21.89 28.17 63.41
C GLY A 5 -22.31 26.86 62.75
N GLY A 6 -22.18 26.77 61.42
CA GLY A 6 -22.42 25.56 60.66
C GLY A 6 -21.36 24.49 60.94
N ALA A 7 -21.81 23.26 61.15
CA ALA A 7 -20.98 22.07 61.12
C ALA A 7 -21.69 21.04 60.22
N ASP A 8 -21.44 21.13 58.92
CA ASP A 8 -21.67 20.03 57.99
C ASP A 8 -20.62 18.95 58.33
N ALA A 9 -20.96 18.09 59.29
CA ALA A 9 -20.20 16.87 59.54
C ALA A 9 -20.42 15.94 58.35
N ILE A 10 -19.44 15.86 57.45
CA ILE A 10 -19.44 14.88 56.37
C ILE A 10 -19.53 13.51 57.04
N GLY A 11 -20.66 12.82 56.83
CA GLY A 11 -20.93 11.53 57.45
C GLY A 11 -19.81 10.55 57.12
N HIS A 12 -18.97 10.24 58.10
CA HIS A 12 -17.97 9.18 57.98
C HIS A 12 -18.73 7.85 57.90
N TYR A 13 -18.65 7.20 56.73
CA TYR A 13 -19.13 5.84 56.54
C TYR A 13 -17.95 4.89 56.81
N VAL A 14 -18.09 4.02 57.81
CA VAL A 14 -17.20 2.87 58.03
C VAL A 14 -18.02 1.62 57.80
N SER A 15 -17.59 0.81 56.85
CA SER A 15 -18.17 -0.51 56.63
C SER A 15 -17.97 -1.36 57.90
N GLY A 16 -19.03 -2.01 58.36
CA GLY A 16 -18.99 -2.97 59.47
C GLY A 16 -18.54 -4.38 59.03
N GLU A 17 -18.30 -4.58 57.74
CA GLU A 17 -17.79 -5.85 57.22
C GLU A 17 -16.36 -6.09 57.73
N PRO A 18 -15.99 -7.34 58.08
CA PRO A 18 -14.62 -7.68 58.43
C PRO A 18 -13.66 -7.21 57.34
N PHE A 19 -12.61 -6.48 57.72
CA PHE A 19 -11.57 -6.08 56.79
C PHE A 19 -10.89 -7.34 56.24
N ASP A 20 -11.26 -7.70 55.01
CA ASP A 20 -10.59 -8.74 54.25
C ASP A 20 -9.56 -8.08 53.32
N PRO A 21 -8.25 -8.14 53.67
CA PRO A 21 -7.21 -7.56 52.83
C PRO A 21 -7.14 -8.21 51.43
N GLN A 22 -7.75 -9.39 51.24
CA GLN A 22 -7.79 -10.10 49.97
C GLN A 22 -9.10 -9.90 49.21
N ALA A 23 -10.17 -9.37 49.82
CA ALA A 23 -11.46 -9.15 49.14
C ALA A 23 -11.36 -8.22 47.92
N THR A 24 -10.32 -7.38 47.87
CA THR A 24 -10.07 -6.44 46.76
C THR A 24 -9.29 -7.09 45.60
N GLU A 25 -8.69 -8.28 45.81
CA GLU A 25 -7.71 -8.89 44.89
C GLU A 25 -8.20 -10.13 44.14
N TRP A 26 -9.51 -10.45 44.17
CA TRP A 26 -10.07 -11.56 43.39
C TRP A 26 -10.09 -11.16 41.90
N LEU A 27 -8.92 -11.20 41.27
CA LEU A 27 -8.76 -11.01 39.84
C LEU A 27 -9.51 -12.16 39.16
N THR A 28 -10.45 -11.81 38.30
CA THR A 28 -11.04 -12.81 37.41
C THR A 28 -9.92 -13.48 36.59
N PRO A 29 -10.07 -14.75 36.18
CA PRO A 29 -9.06 -15.43 35.37
C PRO A 29 -8.65 -14.65 34.10
N GLU A 30 -9.52 -13.79 33.58
CA GLU A 30 -9.22 -12.87 32.47
C GLU A 30 -8.32 -11.70 32.88
N GLN A 31 -8.56 -11.10 34.05
CA GLN A 31 -7.72 -10.04 34.58
C GLN A 31 -6.32 -10.56 34.96
N GLU A 32 -6.21 -11.74 35.58
CA GLU A 32 -4.91 -12.36 35.87
C GLU A 32 -4.08 -12.59 34.60
N ARG A 33 -4.73 -13.07 33.52
CA ARG A 33 -4.09 -13.27 32.21
C ARG A 33 -3.61 -11.96 31.59
N PHE A 34 -4.33 -10.85 31.82
CA PHE A 34 -3.93 -9.53 31.33
C PHE A 34 -2.75 -8.96 32.12
N TYR A 35 -2.77 -9.04 33.45
CA TYR A 35 -1.69 -8.55 34.32
C TYR A 35 -0.39 -9.35 34.18
N ARG A 36 -0.48 -10.67 33.94
CA ARG A 36 0.69 -11.52 33.68
C ARG A 36 1.18 -11.49 32.23
N ALA A 37 0.46 -10.85 31.31
CA ALA A 37 0.85 -10.79 29.91
C ALA A 37 2.02 -9.83 29.66
N SER A 38 2.92 -10.21 28.75
CA SER A 38 3.96 -9.31 28.24
C SER A 38 3.35 -8.05 27.61
N GLN A 39 4.03 -6.91 27.74
CA GLN A 39 3.60 -5.62 27.18
C GLN A 39 3.28 -5.71 25.67
N TRP A 40 4.06 -6.51 24.92
CA TRP A 40 3.80 -6.78 23.50
C TRP A 40 2.47 -7.50 23.26
N LYS A 41 2.12 -8.47 24.11
CA LYS A 41 0.89 -9.25 24.01
C LYS A 41 -0.32 -8.36 24.31
N ILE A 42 -0.22 -7.50 25.32
CA ILE A 42 -1.22 -6.49 25.65
C ILE A 42 -1.40 -5.51 24.49
N MET A 43 -0.30 -4.99 23.93
CA MET A 43 -0.34 -4.06 22.80
C MET A 43 -0.98 -4.70 21.56
N TRP A 44 -0.64 -5.94 21.25
CA TRP A 44 -1.22 -6.68 20.13
C TRP A 44 -2.72 -6.93 20.30
N TRP A 45 -3.18 -7.28 21.50
CA TRP A 45 -4.60 -7.42 21.79
C TRP A 45 -5.35 -6.09 21.64
N LYS A 46 -4.79 -4.99 22.14
CA LYS A 46 -5.35 -3.64 21.96
C LYS A 46 -5.41 -3.26 20.47
N PHE A 47 -4.33 -3.49 19.73
CA PHE A 47 -4.25 -3.23 18.30
C PHE A 47 -5.30 -4.03 17.52
N ARG A 48 -5.39 -5.35 17.73
CA ARG A 48 -6.36 -6.21 17.04
C ARG A 48 -7.82 -5.89 17.36
N ARG A 49 -8.10 -5.32 18.53
CA ARG A 49 -9.44 -4.87 18.88
C ARG A 49 -9.88 -3.64 18.07
N HIS A 50 -8.94 -2.82 17.60
CA HIS A 50 -9.23 -1.60 16.85
C HIS A 50 -9.23 -1.83 15.33
N ARG A 51 -10.42 -2.01 14.73
CA ARG A 51 -10.59 -2.38 13.32
C ARG A 51 -9.84 -1.46 12.35
N ILE A 52 -9.92 -0.14 12.56
CA ILE A 52 -9.26 0.85 11.71
C ILE A 52 -7.73 0.68 11.78
N ALA A 53 -7.19 0.41 12.97
CA ALA A 53 -5.73 0.26 13.13
C ALA A 53 -5.24 -0.99 12.41
N VAL A 54 -5.99 -2.09 12.48
CA VAL A 54 -5.69 -3.33 11.75
C VAL A 54 -5.74 -3.12 10.25
N ILE A 55 -6.77 -2.46 9.73
CA ILE A 55 -6.92 -2.18 8.29
C ILE A 55 -5.77 -1.29 7.80
N SER A 56 -5.47 -0.19 8.49
CA SER A 56 -4.36 0.70 8.13
C SER A 56 -3.01 -0.02 8.20
N GLY A 57 -2.79 -0.86 9.22
CA GLY A 57 -1.59 -1.68 9.33
C GLY A 57 -1.44 -2.69 8.19
N ALA A 58 -2.54 -3.31 7.76
CA ALA A 58 -2.54 -4.23 6.62
C ALA A 58 -2.24 -3.51 5.30
N ILE A 59 -2.83 -2.34 5.05
CA ILE A 59 -2.53 -1.52 3.87
C ILE A 59 -1.07 -1.09 3.85
N LEU A 60 -0.55 -0.62 4.99
CA LEU A 60 0.83 -0.20 5.12
C LEU A 60 1.79 -1.37 4.86
N LEU A 61 1.49 -2.55 5.42
CA LEU A 61 2.27 -3.76 5.17
C LEU A 61 2.24 -4.16 3.70
N LEU A 62 1.10 -4.03 3.01
CA LEU A 62 0.99 -4.29 1.57
C LEU A 62 1.85 -3.31 0.75
N PHE A 63 1.85 -2.03 1.09
CA PHE A 63 2.71 -1.04 0.42
C PHE A 63 4.20 -1.30 0.65
N TYR A 64 4.61 -1.68 1.86
CA TYR A 64 6.00 -2.08 2.09
C TYR A 64 6.35 -3.42 1.42
N ALA A 65 5.41 -4.36 1.33
CA ALA A 65 5.62 -5.62 0.63
C ALA A 65 5.82 -5.40 -0.88
N SER A 66 5.13 -4.42 -1.48
CA SER A 66 5.28 -4.12 -2.91
C SER A 66 6.68 -3.63 -3.29
N ILE A 67 7.43 -3.05 -2.35
CA ILE A 67 8.85 -2.67 -2.51
C ILE A 67 9.70 -3.89 -2.89
N LEU A 68 9.42 -5.05 -2.29
CA LEU A 68 10.20 -6.27 -2.50
C LEU A 68 9.97 -6.89 -3.87
N VAL A 69 8.81 -6.65 -4.48
CA VAL A 69 8.38 -7.29 -5.73
C VAL A 69 8.10 -6.27 -6.83
N SER A 70 8.66 -5.05 -6.71
CA SER A 70 8.38 -3.93 -7.61
C SER A 70 8.68 -4.26 -9.08
N GLU A 71 9.76 -5.00 -9.30
CA GLU A 71 10.23 -5.43 -10.60
C GLU A 71 9.31 -6.46 -11.25
N ILE A 72 8.63 -7.29 -10.46
CA ILE A 72 7.67 -8.31 -10.93
C ILE A 72 6.31 -7.65 -11.21
N LEU A 73 5.97 -6.61 -10.44
CA LEU A 73 4.68 -5.92 -10.54
C LEU A 73 4.62 -4.93 -11.71
N ALA A 74 5.74 -4.27 -12.02
CA ALA A 74 5.82 -3.31 -13.11
C ALA A 74 5.88 -4.05 -14.47
N PRO A 75 4.94 -3.80 -15.41
CA PRO A 75 4.94 -4.50 -16.72
C PRO A 75 6.17 -4.24 -17.60
N TYR A 76 6.85 -3.12 -17.37
CA TYR A 76 8.04 -2.70 -18.12
C TYR A 76 9.18 -2.30 -17.18
N HIS A 77 10.41 -2.39 -17.68
CA HIS A 77 11.57 -1.90 -16.94
C HIS A 77 11.58 -0.35 -16.87
N LEU A 78 12.18 0.22 -15.82
CA LEU A 78 12.20 1.66 -15.52
C LEU A 78 12.73 2.53 -16.67
N HIS A 79 13.64 1.96 -17.47
CA HIS A 79 14.30 2.65 -18.59
C HIS A 79 13.80 2.22 -19.97
N THR A 80 12.84 1.28 -20.06
CA THR A 80 12.25 0.89 -21.33
C THR A 80 11.49 2.06 -21.95
N ARG A 81 11.72 2.30 -23.24
CA ARG A 81 11.14 3.43 -23.99
C ARG A 81 10.52 2.92 -25.28
N ASP A 82 9.25 3.22 -25.49
CA ASP A 82 8.60 3.03 -26.78
C ASP A 82 8.37 4.38 -27.47
N THR A 83 9.29 4.75 -28.37
CA THR A 83 9.25 6.02 -29.11
C THR A 83 8.07 6.11 -30.10
N ARG A 84 7.40 4.99 -30.39
CA ARG A 84 6.20 4.97 -31.24
C ARG A 84 4.97 5.48 -30.48
N HIS A 85 4.92 5.22 -29.18
CA HIS A 85 3.81 5.57 -28.29
C HIS A 85 4.24 6.67 -27.31
N ILE A 86 4.61 7.83 -27.84
CA ILE A 86 4.92 9.01 -27.01
C ILE A 86 3.62 9.76 -26.70
N TYR A 87 3.40 10.10 -25.42
CA TYR A 87 2.15 10.71 -24.94
C TYR A 87 0.89 9.89 -25.31
N ALA A 88 1.02 8.57 -25.39
CA ALA A 88 -0.13 7.70 -25.54
C ALA A 88 -1.04 7.80 -24.30
N PRO A 89 -2.37 7.86 -24.48
CA PRO A 89 -3.33 7.91 -23.39
C PRO A 89 -3.34 6.59 -22.60
N PRO A 90 -4.09 6.49 -21.49
CA PRO A 90 -4.33 5.23 -20.80
C PRO A 90 -5.00 4.17 -21.70
N GLN A 91 -4.64 2.90 -21.51
CA GLN A 91 -5.35 1.72 -22.05
C GLN A 91 -6.26 1.13 -20.98
N GLU A 92 -7.52 0.94 -21.32
CA GLU A 92 -8.48 0.26 -20.45
C GLU A 92 -8.44 -1.25 -20.65
N ILE A 93 -8.59 -2.00 -19.56
CA ILE A 93 -8.66 -3.46 -19.59
C ILE A 93 -10.11 -3.86 -19.87
N HIS A 94 -10.30 -4.66 -20.91
CA HIS A 94 -11.57 -5.26 -21.29
C HIS A 94 -11.51 -6.78 -21.07
N LEU A 95 -12.69 -7.40 -20.90
CA LEU A 95 -12.82 -8.85 -20.74
C LEU A 95 -13.58 -9.50 -21.90
N LEU A 96 -14.54 -8.76 -22.47
CA LEU A 96 -15.38 -9.20 -23.56
C LEU A 96 -15.09 -8.39 -24.81
N HIS A 97 -15.06 -9.07 -25.95
CA HIS A 97 -14.98 -8.47 -27.27
C HIS A 97 -16.14 -9.04 -28.10
N GLU A 98 -16.99 -8.16 -28.64
CA GLU A 98 -18.15 -8.55 -29.49
C GLU A 98 -19.05 -9.64 -28.86
N GLY A 99 -19.25 -9.59 -27.54
CA GLY A 99 -20.09 -10.56 -26.82
C GLY A 99 -19.41 -11.89 -26.49
N ARG A 100 -18.15 -12.10 -26.91
CA ARG A 100 -17.35 -13.29 -26.55
C ARG A 100 -16.35 -12.95 -25.44
N LEU A 101 -16.21 -13.85 -24.47
CA LEU A 101 -15.18 -13.77 -23.44
C LEU A 101 -13.82 -14.14 -24.05
N VAL A 102 -12.90 -13.18 -24.12
CA VAL A 102 -11.51 -13.38 -24.62
C VAL A 102 -10.52 -13.49 -23.44
N GLY A 103 -10.90 -12.96 -22.27
CA GLY A 103 -10.02 -12.80 -21.12
C GLY A 103 -9.57 -11.34 -20.98
N PRO A 104 -8.73 -10.99 -20.00
CA PRO A 104 -8.21 -9.63 -19.86
C PRO A 104 -7.39 -9.23 -21.09
N PHE A 105 -7.78 -8.15 -21.77
CA PHE A 105 -7.11 -7.63 -22.95
C PHE A 105 -7.18 -6.10 -23.01
N VAL A 106 -6.33 -5.50 -23.83
CA VAL A 106 -6.40 -4.08 -24.19
C VAL A 106 -6.52 -3.93 -25.70
N TYR A 107 -7.11 -2.83 -26.17
CA TYR A 107 -7.10 -2.51 -27.59
C TYR A 107 -5.79 -1.82 -27.98
N GLY A 108 -5.20 -2.25 -29.10
CA GLY A 108 -4.06 -1.57 -29.68
C GLY A 108 -4.42 -0.17 -30.18
N TYR A 109 -3.41 0.67 -30.39
CA TYR A 109 -3.60 2.00 -30.94
C TYR A 109 -3.48 2.03 -32.46
N THR A 110 -4.20 2.98 -33.05
CA THR A 110 -3.86 3.55 -34.34
C THR A 110 -3.45 5.00 -34.13
N MET A 111 -2.22 5.33 -34.48
CA MET A 111 -1.66 6.67 -34.37
C MET A 111 -1.86 7.42 -35.67
N ARG A 112 -2.40 8.64 -35.58
CA ARG A 112 -2.49 9.59 -36.70
C ARG A 112 -1.83 10.90 -36.27
N LEU A 113 -1.02 11.48 -37.15
CA LEU A 113 -0.46 12.79 -36.92
C LEU A 113 -1.44 13.84 -37.44
N ASN A 114 -2.00 14.65 -36.55
CA ASN A 114 -2.83 15.77 -36.94
C ASN A 114 -1.94 16.85 -37.56
N MET A 115 -2.09 17.11 -38.86
CA MET A 115 -1.21 18.02 -39.60
C MET A 115 -1.42 19.50 -39.24
N ALA A 116 -2.54 19.87 -38.61
CA ALA A 116 -2.79 21.23 -38.17
C ALA A 116 -2.12 21.54 -36.81
N SER A 117 -2.12 20.58 -35.89
CA SER A 117 -1.55 20.75 -34.54
C SER A 117 -0.17 20.09 -34.36
N LEU A 118 0.26 19.27 -35.32
CA LEU A 118 1.43 18.38 -35.26
C LEU A 118 1.42 17.46 -34.03
N LYS A 119 0.23 17.22 -33.45
CA LYS A 119 0.05 16.30 -32.33
C LYS A 119 -0.28 14.90 -32.83
N ARG A 120 0.27 13.90 -32.13
CA ARG A 120 -0.09 12.48 -32.33
C ARG A 120 -1.43 12.24 -31.67
N GLU A 121 -2.44 11.89 -32.45
CA GLU A 121 -3.74 11.45 -31.99
C GLU A 121 -3.76 9.92 -31.99
N TYR A 122 -4.09 9.34 -30.84
CA TYR A 122 -4.21 7.91 -30.67
C TYR A 122 -5.69 7.55 -30.52
N THR A 123 -6.15 6.67 -31.39
CA THR A 123 -7.50 6.10 -31.31
C THR A 123 -7.40 4.61 -31.05
N PRO A 124 -8.18 4.03 -30.12
CA PRO A 124 -8.27 2.58 -29.96
C PRO A 124 -8.72 1.91 -31.26
N ASP A 125 -8.04 0.85 -31.66
CA ASP A 125 -8.35 0.05 -32.84
C ASP A 125 -9.01 -1.26 -32.40
N LEU A 126 -10.33 -1.35 -32.62
CA LEU A 126 -11.14 -2.50 -32.21
C LEU A 126 -10.74 -3.79 -32.92
N ALA A 127 -10.08 -3.71 -34.07
CA ALA A 127 -9.56 -4.89 -34.77
C ALA A 127 -8.29 -5.46 -34.12
N LYS A 128 -7.60 -4.67 -33.29
CA LYS A 128 -6.36 -5.06 -32.60
C LYS A 128 -6.64 -5.43 -31.15
N VAL A 129 -7.18 -6.62 -30.94
CA VAL A 129 -7.37 -7.20 -29.61
C VAL A 129 -6.03 -7.73 -29.10
N GLN A 130 -5.49 -7.14 -28.02
CA GLN A 130 -4.20 -7.52 -27.43
C GLN A 130 -4.41 -8.18 -26.05
N PRO A 131 -4.48 -9.52 -25.98
CA PRO A 131 -4.70 -10.23 -24.72
C PRO A 131 -3.50 -10.08 -23.79
N LEU A 132 -3.79 -9.84 -22.51
CA LEU A 132 -2.77 -9.74 -21.47
C LEU A 132 -2.19 -11.11 -21.17
N ARG A 133 -0.87 -11.15 -20.95
CA ARG A 133 -0.17 -12.37 -20.55
C ARG A 133 0.12 -12.28 -19.06
N PHE A 134 -0.22 -13.31 -18.31
CA PHE A 134 0.09 -13.40 -16.88
C PHE A 134 1.28 -14.33 -16.64
N PHE A 135 2.06 -14.08 -15.59
CA PHE A 135 3.21 -14.89 -15.17
C PHE A 135 4.20 -15.13 -16.33
N CYS A 136 4.53 -14.06 -17.01
CA CYS A 136 5.20 -14.06 -18.30
C CYS A 136 6.66 -13.65 -18.17
N ARG A 137 7.43 -13.93 -19.22
CA ARG A 137 8.77 -13.39 -19.38
C ARG A 137 8.71 -12.18 -20.33
N GLY A 138 9.22 -11.05 -19.86
CA GLY A 138 9.19 -9.76 -20.55
C GLY A 138 10.55 -9.08 -20.47
N ASP A 139 10.53 -7.78 -20.20
CA ASP A 139 11.74 -6.95 -20.07
C ASP A 139 12.69 -7.49 -18.98
N GLU A 140 13.98 -7.37 -19.22
CA GLU A 140 15.01 -7.70 -18.23
C GLU A 140 15.11 -6.60 -17.18
N TYR A 141 15.35 -7.01 -15.94
CA TYR A 141 15.57 -6.11 -14.80
C TYR A 141 16.60 -6.70 -13.85
N SER A 142 17.25 -5.84 -13.08
CA SER A 142 18.13 -6.26 -11.99
C SER A 142 17.38 -6.17 -10.66
N PHE A 143 17.03 -7.31 -10.10
CA PHE A 143 16.36 -7.42 -8.81
C PHE A 143 17.30 -6.96 -7.70
N TRP A 144 16.98 -5.82 -7.10
CA TRP A 144 17.82 -5.17 -6.07
C TRP A 144 19.28 -4.93 -6.48
N GLY A 145 19.59 -4.91 -7.78
CA GLY A 145 20.96 -4.79 -8.27
C GLY A 145 21.80 -6.07 -8.16
N LEU A 146 21.21 -7.19 -7.73
CA LEU A 146 21.93 -8.42 -7.37
C LEU A 146 21.64 -9.58 -8.32
N ILE A 147 20.39 -9.72 -8.78
CA ILE A 147 19.93 -10.89 -9.53
C ILE A 147 19.24 -10.42 -10.81
N GLU A 148 19.73 -10.87 -11.96
CA GLU A 148 19.05 -10.61 -13.23
C GLU A 148 17.77 -11.45 -13.35
N GLY A 149 16.68 -10.78 -13.67
CA GLY A 149 15.36 -11.37 -13.79
C GLY A 149 14.65 -10.86 -15.04
N ARG A 150 13.65 -11.61 -15.47
CA ARG A 150 12.80 -11.27 -16.62
C ARG A 150 11.32 -11.60 -16.40
N PHE A 151 10.97 -11.96 -15.17
CA PHE A 151 9.66 -12.48 -14.82
C PHE A 151 8.74 -11.35 -14.36
N HIS A 152 7.57 -11.26 -14.98
CA HIS A 152 6.58 -10.24 -14.70
C HIS A 152 5.23 -10.89 -14.41
N LEU A 153 4.47 -10.29 -13.49
CA LEU A 153 3.13 -10.75 -13.15
C LEU A 153 2.17 -10.56 -14.34
N VAL A 154 2.30 -9.43 -15.03
CA VAL A 154 1.48 -9.07 -16.20
C VAL A 154 2.39 -8.47 -17.27
N CYS A 155 2.27 -8.95 -18.51
CA CYS A 155 2.94 -8.41 -19.68
C CYS A 155 1.92 -8.01 -20.74
N PRO A 156 2.29 -7.09 -21.64
CA PRO A 156 1.58 -6.92 -22.90
C PRO A 156 1.53 -8.23 -23.72
N ALA A 157 0.60 -8.26 -24.68
CA ALA A 157 0.62 -9.24 -25.76
C ALA A 157 1.96 -9.19 -26.51
N GLU A 158 2.35 -10.28 -27.16
CA GLU A 158 3.58 -10.31 -27.97
C GLU A 158 3.48 -9.33 -29.14
N GLY A 159 4.40 -8.37 -29.21
CA GLY A 159 4.35 -7.26 -30.18
C GLY A 159 3.27 -6.21 -29.89
N GLY A 160 2.54 -6.33 -28.77
CA GLY A 160 1.52 -5.37 -28.32
C GLY A 160 2.02 -4.41 -27.25
N THR A 161 1.10 -3.64 -26.67
CA THR A 161 1.38 -2.63 -25.65
C THR A 161 0.44 -2.77 -24.45
N LEU A 162 0.88 -2.28 -23.29
CA LEU A 162 0.09 -2.25 -22.06
C LEU A 162 0.36 -0.97 -21.26
N TYR A 163 -0.27 0.13 -21.64
CA TYR A 163 -0.09 1.42 -20.97
C TYR A 163 -1.29 1.78 -20.12
N LEU A 164 -1.47 1.10 -18.98
CA LEU A 164 -2.65 1.28 -18.12
C LEU A 164 -2.85 2.71 -17.63
N LEU A 165 -1.77 3.47 -17.44
CA LEU A 165 -1.82 4.89 -17.08
C LEU A 165 -1.29 5.80 -18.19
N GLY A 166 -1.05 5.26 -19.38
CA GLY A 166 -0.46 5.96 -20.51
C GLY A 166 1.06 6.07 -20.44
N THR A 167 1.61 6.92 -21.31
CA THR A 167 3.06 7.10 -21.45
C THR A 167 3.47 8.56 -21.34
N ASP A 168 4.73 8.78 -21.00
CA ASP A 168 5.31 10.13 -20.93
C ASP A 168 5.85 10.65 -22.27
N ARG A 169 6.49 11.83 -22.23
CA ARG A 169 7.15 12.49 -23.37
C ARG A 169 8.25 11.69 -24.04
N LEU A 170 8.77 10.65 -23.39
CA LEU A 170 9.83 9.79 -23.89
C LEU A 170 9.31 8.39 -24.28
N GLY A 171 7.99 8.15 -24.16
CA GLY A 171 7.37 6.86 -24.42
C GLY A 171 7.58 5.83 -23.33
N ARG A 172 7.82 6.28 -22.08
CA ARG A 172 7.95 5.37 -20.92
C ARG A 172 6.58 5.16 -20.29
N ASP A 173 6.31 3.91 -19.90
CA ASP A 173 5.07 3.55 -19.20
C ASP A 173 4.97 4.25 -17.84
N LEU A 174 3.85 4.95 -17.60
CA LEU A 174 3.66 5.70 -16.37
C LEU A 174 3.38 4.81 -15.16
N LEU A 175 2.69 3.67 -15.35
CA LEU A 175 2.41 2.74 -14.26
C LEU A 175 3.69 2.16 -13.68
N SER A 176 4.55 1.61 -14.52
CA SER A 176 5.84 1.04 -14.13
C SER A 176 6.65 2.10 -13.36
N ARG A 177 6.69 3.34 -13.85
CA ARG A 177 7.39 4.43 -13.19
C ARG A 177 6.83 4.79 -11.82
N ILE A 178 5.52 4.72 -11.64
CA ILE A 178 4.88 4.91 -10.32
C ILE A 178 5.29 3.78 -9.38
N VAL A 179 5.23 2.52 -9.83
CA VAL A 179 5.63 1.35 -9.02
C VAL A 179 7.09 1.47 -8.55
N TYR A 180 8.02 1.75 -9.46
CA TYR A 180 9.42 2.00 -9.10
C TYR A 180 9.59 3.24 -8.22
N GLY A 181 8.82 4.30 -8.46
CA GLY A 181 8.81 5.51 -7.64
C GLY A 181 8.36 5.24 -6.20
N THR A 182 7.31 4.44 -6.01
CA THR A 182 6.80 4.03 -4.70
C THR A 182 7.89 3.33 -3.89
N ARG A 183 8.68 2.44 -4.50
CA ARG A 183 9.82 1.79 -3.85
C ARG A 183 10.82 2.82 -3.29
N ILE A 184 11.20 3.79 -4.11
CA ILE A 184 12.16 4.83 -3.71
C ILE A 184 11.58 5.72 -2.61
N SER A 185 10.33 6.17 -2.74
CA SER A 185 9.71 7.05 -1.75
C SER A 185 9.53 6.37 -0.39
N LEU A 186 9.06 5.12 -0.37
CA LEU A 186 8.83 4.39 0.89
C LEU A 186 10.15 4.04 1.59
N THR A 187 11.21 3.70 0.84
CA THR A 187 12.53 3.40 1.42
C THR A 187 13.17 4.64 2.04
N VAL A 188 13.15 5.79 1.36
CA VAL A 188 13.66 7.06 1.91
C VAL A 188 12.88 7.49 3.15
N GLY A 189 11.54 7.38 3.12
CA GLY A 189 10.69 7.70 4.27
C GLY A 189 11.02 6.82 5.49
N LEU A 190 11.18 5.51 5.27
CA LEU A 190 11.53 4.57 6.35
C LEU A 190 12.91 4.86 6.95
N LEU A 191 13.92 5.14 6.11
CA LEU A 191 15.26 5.50 6.58
C LEU A 191 15.25 6.80 7.39
N GLY A 192 14.48 7.81 6.97
CA GLY A 192 14.33 9.06 7.71
C GLY A 192 13.77 8.84 9.12
N ILE A 193 12.68 8.08 9.23
CA ILE A 193 12.06 7.74 10.53
C ILE A 193 13.04 6.97 11.42
N LEU A 194 13.78 6.00 10.85
CA LEU A 194 14.75 5.20 11.59
C LEU A 194 15.85 6.09 12.19
N VAL A 195 16.42 6.99 11.40
CA VAL A 195 17.47 7.92 11.86
C VAL A 195 16.93 8.85 12.94
N SER A 196 15.75 9.47 12.73
CA SER A 196 15.12 10.33 13.72
C SER A 196 14.84 9.59 15.04
N PHE A 197 14.39 8.34 14.96
CA PHE A 197 14.12 7.52 16.13
C PHE A 197 15.40 7.18 16.91
N VAL A 198 16.48 6.80 16.22
CA VAL A 198 17.79 6.52 16.85
C VAL A 198 18.32 7.76 17.57
N ILE A 199 18.30 8.92 16.91
CA ILE A 199 18.73 10.18 17.51
C ILE A 199 17.84 10.53 18.72
N GLY A 200 16.51 10.39 18.58
CA GLY A 200 15.56 10.66 19.64
C GLY A 200 15.79 9.81 20.89
N ILE A 201 16.08 8.52 20.75
CA ILE A 201 16.39 7.64 21.90
C ILE A 201 17.75 7.98 22.51
N THR A 202 18.77 8.20 21.68
CA THR A 202 20.13 8.44 22.18
C THR A 202 20.30 9.78 22.89
N LEU A 203 19.62 10.84 22.42
CA LEU A 203 19.72 12.18 23.01
C LEU A 203 18.59 12.49 24.01
N GLY A 204 17.41 11.88 23.83
CA GLY A 204 16.22 12.15 24.64
C GLY A 204 15.94 11.11 25.72
N GLY A 205 16.94 10.29 26.08
CA GLY A 205 16.84 9.19 27.04
C GLY A 205 16.04 9.50 28.30
#